data_AF-A0A0G1FEF5-F1
#
_entry.id   AF-A0A0G1FEF5-F1
#
_cell.length_a   1.000
_cell.length_b   1.000
_cell.length_c   1.000
_cell.angle_alpha   90.00
_cell.angle_beta   90.00
_cell.angle_gamma   90.00
#
_symmetry.space_group_name_H-M   'P 1'
#
loop_
_entity.id
_entity.type
_entity.pdbx_description
1 polymer ?
#
loop_
_entity_poly.entity_id
_entity_poly.type
_entity_poly.pdbx_seq_one_letter_code
_entity_poly.pdbx_strand_id
1 'polypeptide(L)'
;MIKVNTDKIKSIREKHIKGELAKNILKTLAVGGILAAGLALPNIVQVLDFFSATKSAEKFKIIRAIEGMKKRKLVIIYEKNGVDVVEITELGKKKVLSYDLENIKITRPNKWDGCWRIIIFDIPEKNKKARRALNFKLKNMEF
;
A
#
# COMPACT_ATOMS: atom_id res chain seq x y z
N MET A 1 -19.91 12.59 15.65
CA MET A 1 -19.01 13.51 14.91
C MET A 1 -17.58 12.99 15.05
N ILE A 2 -17.11 12.18 14.08
CA ILE A 2 -15.82 11.50 14.16
C ILE A 2 -14.74 12.50 13.74
N LYS A 3 -13.88 12.92 14.69
CA LYS A 3 -12.73 13.78 14.39
C LYS A 3 -11.69 12.96 13.61
N VAL A 4 -11.60 13.21 12.31
CA VAL A 4 -10.54 12.66 11.46
C VAL A 4 -9.23 13.35 11.85
N ASN A 5 -8.20 12.55 12.16
CA ASN A 5 -6.90 13.03 12.59
C ASN A 5 -6.15 13.74 11.43
N THR A 6 -6.13 15.07 11.48
CA THR A 6 -5.55 15.99 10.49
C THR A 6 -4.04 15.88 10.32
N ASP A 7 -3.33 15.33 11.29
CA ASP A 7 -1.87 15.21 11.22
C ASP A 7 -1.44 14.08 10.26
N LYS A 8 -2.27 13.04 10.14
CA LYS A 8 -2.12 11.97 9.14
C LYS A 8 -2.31 12.50 7.71
N ILE A 9 -3.19 13.48 7.53
CA ILE A 9 -3.47 14.10 6.23
C ILE A 9 -2.29 14.99 5.80
N LYS A 10 -1.63 15.64 6.77
CA LYS A 10 -0.47 16.49 6.52
C LYS A 10 0.77 15.69 6.08
N SER A 11 0.98 14.49 6.62
CA SER A 11 2.11 13.62 6.22
C SER A 11 1.97 13.06 4.79
N ILE A 12 0.76 12.99 4.24
CA ILE A 12 0.50 12.57 2.85
C ILE A 12 0.94 13.67 1.85
N ARG A 13 1.06 14.91 2.30
CA ARG A 13 1.28 16.10 1.47
C ARG A 13 2.76 16.34 1.08
N GLU A 14 3.72 15.67 1.71
CA GLU A 14 5.16 15.88 1.45
C GLU A 14 5.74 14.84 0.48
N LYS A 15 6.25 15.34 -0.66
CA LYS A 15 7.04 14.66 -1.71
C LYS A 15 6.66 13.20 -2.01
N HIS A 16 5.64 13.02 -2.85
CA HIS A 16 5.31 11.71 -3.40
C HIS A 16 6.43 11.12 -4.25
N ILE A 17 7.11 10.13 -3.68
CA ILE A 17 7.93 9.16 -4.41
C ILE A 17 7.00 8.41 -5.38
N LYS A 18 7.42 8.21 -6.64
CA LYS A 18 6.63 7.51 -7.66
C LYS A 18 6.09 6.19 -7.11
N GLY A 19 4.76 6.10 -6.94
CA GLY A 19 4.06 4.88 -6.48
C GLY A 19 3.37 4.97 -5.11
N GLU A 20 3.60 6.04 -4.34
CA GLU A 20 3.02 6.18 -2.99
C GLU A 20 1.50 6.37 -2.98
N LEU A 21 0.94 7.13 -3.94
CA LEU A 21 -0.51 7.27 -4.11
C LEU A 21 -1.18 5.92 -4.37
N ALA A 22 -0.62 5.10 -5.27
CA ALA A 22 -1.15 3.77 -5.56
C ALA A 22 -1.03 2.82 -4.36
N LYS A 23 0.09 2.89 -3.62
CA LYS A 23 0.31 2.15 -2.37
C LYS A 23 -0.77 2.48 -1.32
N ASN A 24 -1.10 3.76 -1.15
CA ASN A 24 -2.12 4.21 -0.21
C ASN A 24 -3.52 3.78 -0.62
N ILE A 25 -3.90 3.95 -1.90
CA ILE A 25 -5.22 3.50 -2.40
C ILE A 25 -5.38 1.99 -2.17
N LEU A 26 -4.35 1.19 -2.46
CA LEU A 26 -4.40 -0.26 -2.30
C LEU A 26 -4.46 -0.68 -0.81
N LYS A 27 -3.76 0.03 0.09
CA LYS A 27 -3.86 -0.19 1.54
C LYS A 27 -5.27 0.11 2.06
N THR A 28 -5.87 1.23 1.64
CA THR A 28 -7.24 1.59 2.02
C THR A 28 -8.24 0.52 1.54
N LEU A 29 -8.10 0.07 0.30
CA LEU A 29 -8.90 -1.03 -0.26
C LEU A 29 -8.77 -2.34 0.54
N ALA A 30 -7.57 -2.68 1.01
CA ALA A 30 -7.36 -3.89 1.80
C ALA A 30 -8.06 -3.86 3.17
N VAL A 31 -8.18 -2.68 3.79
CA VAL A 31 -8.88 -2.51 5.07
C VAL A 31 -10.40 -2.40 4.87
N GLY A 32 -10.83 -1.66 3.84
CA GLY A 32 -12.25 -1.39 3.56
C GLY A 32 -12.95 -2.43 2.66
N GLY A 33 -12.21 -3.35 2.05
CA GLY A 33 -12.70 -4.38 1.14
C GLY A 33 -13.06 -3.85 -0.25
N ILE A 34 -13.96 -2.87 -0.33
CA ILE A 34 -14.56 -2.38 -1.57
C ILE A 34 -14.49 -0.85 -1.62
N LEU A 35 -14.00 -0.29 -2.73
CA LEU A 35 -14.23 1.10 -3.10
C LEU A 35 -15.32 1.12 -4.18
N ALA A 36 -16.53 1.58 -3.90
CA ALA A 36 -17.46 1.92 -4.96
C ALA A 36 -16.86 3.09 -5.76
N ALA A 37 -16.60 2.90 -7.05
CA ALA A 37 -15.96 3.87 -7.91
C ALA A 37 -16.69 3.87 -9.24
N GLY A 38 -17.86 4.53 -9.30
CA GLY A 38 -18.60 4.83 -10.52
C GLY A 38 -17.69 5.48 -11.55
N LEU A 39 -17.33 4.78 -12.63
CA LEU A 39 -16.55 5.28 -13.76
C LEU A 39 -17.45 5.96 -14.79
N ALA A 40 -18.78 5.85 -14.66
CA ALA A 40 -19.74 6.77 -15.25
C ALA A 40 -20.53 7.48 -14.14
N LEU A 41 -20.63 8.83 -14.19
CA LEU A 41 -21.49 9.70 -13.36
C LEU A 41 -20.92 10.20 -11.98
N PRO A 42 -21.45 11.33 -11.43
CA PRO A 42 -20.74 12.35 -10.64
C PRO A 42 -20.40 11.98 -9.18
N ASN A 43 -20.63 10.74 -8.77
CA ASN A 43 -20.45 10.27 -7.39
C ASN A 43 -19.13 9.50 -7.14
N ILE A 44 -18.04 9.91 -7.81
CA ILE A 44 -16.65 9.63 -7.37
C ILE A 44 -16.32 10.37 -6.04
N VAL A 45 -17.32 11.00 -5.44
CA VAL A 45 -17.25 11.80 -4.22
C VAL A 45 -16.67 10.99 -3.06
N GLN A 46 -16.98 9.70 -2.88
CA GLN A 46 -16.49 8.99 -1.68
C GLN A 46 -14.98 8.73 -1.68
N VAL A 47 -14.38 8.39 -2.83
CA VAL A 47 -12.91 8.19 -2.92
C VAL A 47 -12.20 9.53 -3.02
N LEU A 48 -12.73 10.48 -3.78
CA LEU A 48 -12.13 11.81 -3.91
C LEU A 48 -12.23 12.59 -2.60
N ASP A 49 -13.34 12.53 -1.87
CA ASP A 49 -13.50 13.15 -0.56
C ASP A 49 -12.60 12.47 0.48
N PHE A 50 -12.48 11.14 0.45
CA PHE A 50 -11.53 10.43 1.33
C PHE A 50 -10.08 10.86 1.08
N PHE A 51 -9.71 11.14 -0.17
CA PHE A 51 -8.40 11.69 -0.52
C PHE A 51 -8.39 13.23 -0.64
N SER A 52 -9.47 13.92 -0.26
CA SER A 52 -9.65 15.38 -0.37
C SER A 52 -9.32 16.00 -1.75
N ALA A 53 -9.48 15.22 -2.83
CA ALA A 53 -9.10 15.58 -4.19
C ALA A 53 -10.12 16.51 -4.85
N THR A 54 -9.98 17.80 -4.57
CA THR A 54 -10.89 18.86 -5.06
C THR A 54 -10.53 19.34 -6.47
N LYS A 55 -9.26 19.27 -6.86
CA LYS A 55 -8.77 19.77 -8.15
C LYS A 55 -8.85 18.71 -9.24
N SER A 56 -9.26 19.11 -10.46
CA SER A 56 -9.35 18.22 -11.63
C SER A 56 -8.05 17.41 -11.87
N ALA A 57 -6.88 18.06 -11.74
CA ALA A 57 -5.59 17.41 -11.89
C ALA A 57 -5.32 16.27 -10.87
N GLU A 58 -5.87 16.36 -9.66
CA GLU A 58 -5.76 15.31 -8.63
C GLU A 58 -6.65 14.13 -8.98
N LYS A 59 -7.88 14.39 -9.47
CA LYS A 59 -8.80 13.36 -9.98
C LYS A 59 -8.14 12.53 -11.08
N PHE A 60 -7.52 13.18 -12.07
CA PHE A 60 -6.80 12.51 -13.15
C PHE A 60 -5.60 11.66 -12.67
N LYS A 61 -4.94 12.04 -11.56
CA LYS A 61 -3.85 11.24 -10.98
C LYS A 61 -4.39 9.97 -10.33
N ILE A 62 -5.50 10.07 -9.60
CA ILE A 62 -6.14 8.93 -8.94
C ILE A 62 -6.67 7.95 -9.98
N ILE A 63 -7.38 8.43 -11.01
CA ILE A 63 -7.90 7.58 -12.09
C ILE A 63 -6.77 6.81 -12.78
N ARG A 64 -5.69 7.50 -13.17
CA ARG A 64 -4.51 6.85 -13.77
C ARG A 64 -3.86 5.82 -12.84
N ALA A 65 -3.83 6.08 -11.53
CA ALA A 65 -3.32 5.12 -10.56
C ALA A 65 -4.19 3.85 -10.51
N ILE A 66 -5.52 4.01 -10.47
CA ILE A 66 -6.50 2.90 -10.47
C ILE A 66 -6.39 2.09 -11.76
N GLU A 67 -6.36 2.73 -12.93
CA GLU A 67 -6.15 2.04 -14.21
C GLU A 67 -4.83 1.28 -14.24
N GLY A 68 -3.76 1.88 -13.72
CA GLY A 68 -2.46 1.20 -13.59
C GLY A 68 -2.53 -0.01 -12.65
N MET A 69 -3.33 0.04 -11.57
CA MET A 69 -3.57 -1.09 -10.68
C MET A 69 -4.41 -2.19 -11.36
N LYS A 70 -5.43 -1.82 -12.14
CA LYS A 70 -6.24 -2.74 -12.96
C LYS A 70 -5.38 -3.49 -13.97
N LYS A 71 -4.52 -2.79 -14.71
CA LYS A 71 -3.56 -3.40 -15.66
C LYS A 71 -2.63 -4.43 -15.00
N ARG A 72 -2.28 -4.21 -13.72
CA ARG A 72 -1.45 -5.12 -12.90
C ARG A 72 -2.26 -6.18 -12.16
N LYS A 73 -3.58 -6.25 -12.37
CA LYS A 73 -4.51 -7.18 -11.70
C LYS A 73 -4.52 -7.03 -10.17
N LEU A 74 -4.16 -5.86 -9.64
CA LEU A 74 -4.18 -5.57 -8.21
C LEU A 74 -5.60 -5.20 -7.74
N VAL A 75 -6.42 -4.69 -8.66
CA VAL A 75 -7.83 -4.36 -8.45
C VAL A 75 -8.64 -4.82 -9.65
N ILE A 76 -9.92 -5.12 -9.43
CA ILE A 76 -10.93 -5.32 -10.47
C ILE A 76 -11.90 -4.15 -10.46
N ILE A 77 -12.53 -3.91 -11.60
CA ILE A 77 -13.58 -2.90 -11.75
C ILE A 77 -14.79 -3.57 -12.40
N TYR A 78 -15.95 -3.50 -11.76
CA TYR A 78 -17.22 -4.06 -12.24
C TYR A 78 -18.39 -3.14 -11.87
N GLU A 79 -19.50 -3.22 -12.59
CA GLU A 79 -20.70 -2.45 -12.28
C GLU A 79 -21.60 -3.19 -11.28
N LYS A 80 -22.13 -2.47 -10.28
CA LYS A 80 -23.14 -2.96 -9.34
C LYS A 80 -24.16 -1.86 -9.08
N ASN A 81 -25.43 -2.11 -9.38
CA ASN A 81 -26.53 -1.16 -9.20
C ASN A 81 -26.32 0.19 -9.93
N GLY A 82 -25.81 0.17 -11.17
CA GLY A 82 -25.54 1.39 -11.93
C GLY A 82 -24.31 2.17 -11.45
N VAL A 83 -23.52 1.58 -10.55
CA VAL A 83 -22.31 2.18 -9.99
C VAL A 83 -21.14 1.24 -10.22
N ASP A 84 -20.10 1.69 -10.90
CA ASP A 84 -18.85 0.93 -10.97
C ASP A 84 -18.23 0.79 -9.57
N VAL A 85 -17.58 -0.34 -9.34
CA VAL A 85 -17.02 -0.76 -8.08
C VAL A 85 -15.60 -1.22 -8.32
N VAL A 86 -14.65 -0.62 -7.61
CA VAL A 86 -13.26 -1.02 -7.53
C VAL A 86 -13.07 -1.92 -6.32
N GLU A 87 -12.72 -3.17 -6.56
CA GLU A 87 -12.48 -4.17 -5.51
C GLU A 87 -11.03 -4.66 -5.58
N ILE A 88 -10.42 -4.89 -4.41
CA ILE A 88 -9.07 -5.43 -4.33
C ILE A 88 -9.05 -6.92 -4.62
N THR A 89 -8.11 -7.35 -5.46
CA THR A 89 -7.92 -8.77 -5.74
C THR A 89 -7.07 -9.44 -4.67
N GLU A 90 -7.04 -10.77 -4.65
CA GLU A 90 -6.09 -11.53 -3.83
C GLU A 90 -4.62 -11.17 -4.13
N LEU A 91 -4.31 -10.87 -5.39
CA LEU A 91 -2.99 -10.38 -5.78
C LEU A 91 -2.72 -8.98 -5.20
N GLY A 92 -3.72 -8.10 -5.19
CA GLY A 92 -3.69 -6.81 -4.52
C GLY A 92 -3.45 -6.93 -3.02
N LYS A 93 -4.18 -7.81 -2.33
CA LYS A 93 -3.99 -8.08 -0.89
C LYS A 93 -2.58 -8.56 -0.58
N LYS A 94 -2.05 -9.52 -1.36
CA LYS A 94 -0.64 -9.96 -1.26
C LYS A 94 0.35 -8.82 -1.48
N LYS A 95 0.07 -7.91 -2.42
CA LYS A 95 0.90 -6.74 -2.67
C LYS A 95 0.88 -5.78 -1.48
N VAL A 96 -0.27 -5.60 -0.83
CA VAL A 96 -0.38 -4.80 0.41
C VAL A 96 0.50 -5.36 1.51
N LEU A 97 0.48 -6.67 1.74
CA LEU A 97 1.35 -7.31 2.73
C LEU A 97 2.84 -7.07 2.43
N SER A 98 3.23 -7.08 1.15
CA SER A 98 4.63 -6.79 0.76
C SER A 98 5.09 -5.39 1.15
N TYR A 99 4.17 -4.42 1.22
CA TYR A 99 4.48 -3.06 1.64
C TYR A 99 4.78 -2.93 3.12
N ASP A 100 4.23 -3.82 3.94
CA ASP A 100 4.51 -3.82 5.38
C ASP A 100 5.84 -4.50 5.66
N LEU A 101 6.19 -5.54 4.89
CA LEU A 101 7.53 -6.15 4.92
C LEU A 101 8.64 -5.14 4.61
N GLU A 102 8.40 -4.16 3.73
CA GLU A 102 9.36 -3.07 3.45
C GLU A 102 9.68 -2.26 4.72
N ASN A 103 8.69 -2.03 5.60
CA ASN A 103 8.81 -1.18 6.78
C ASN A 103 9.20 -1.92 8.07
N ILE A 104 9.35 -3.25 8.04
CA ILE A 104 9.85 -3.99 9.20
C ILE A 104 11.23 -3.44 9.58
N LYS A 105 11.38 -3.07 10.85
CA LYS A 105 12.61 -2.62 11.49
C LYS A 105 12.84 -3.43 12.75
N ILE A 106 14.10 -3.63 13.11
CA ILE A 106 14.48 -4.27 14.37
C ILE A 106 14.70 -3.15 15.39
N THR A 107 13.93 -3.17 16.47
CA THR A 107 14.10 -2.22 17.57
C THR A 107 15.40 -2.52 18.28
N ARG A 108 16.41 -1.66 18.13
CA ARG A 108 17.65 -1.77 18.88
C ARG A 108 17.44 -1.26 20.31
N PRO A 109 17.86 -2.02 21.33
CA PRO A 109 17.77 -1.54 22.69
C PRO A 109 18.78 -0.41 22.91
N ASN A 110 18.41 0.61 23.69
CA ASN A 110 19.30 1.75 24.01
C ASN A 110 20.52 1.33 24.84
N LYS A 111 20.40 0.22 25.59
CA LYS A 111 21.50 -0.41 26.33
C LYS A 111 21.55 -1.87 25.92
N TRP A 112 22.76 -2.40 25.74
CA TRP A 112 22.93 -3.81 25.44
C TRP A 112 22.39 -4.68 26.58
N ASP A 113 21.64 -5.71 26.23
CA ASP A 113 20.97 -6.62 27.18
C ASP A 113 21.83 -7.84 27.56
N GLY A 114 23.11 -7.84 27.17
CA GLY A 114 24.04 -8.94 27.46
C GLY A 114 23.83 -10.18 26.59
N CYS A 115 22.86 -10.18 25.68
CA CYS A 115 22.47 -11.34 24.88
C CYS A 115 22.84 -11.16 23.41
N TRP A 116 23.34 -12.23 22.78
CA TRP A 116 23.58 -12.27 21.34
C TRP A 116 22.33 -12.76 20.61
N ARG A 117 21.94 -12.04 19.56
CA ARG A 117 20.90 -12.48 18.62
C ARG A 117 21.59 -12.92 17.34
N ILE A 118 21.62 -14.23 17.11
CA ILE A 118 22.26 -14.84 15.94
C ILE A 118 21.18 -15.45 15.06
N ILE A 119 21.28 -15.20 13.75
CA ILE A 119 20.39 -15.80 12.75
C ILE A 119 21.20 -16.74 11.88
N ILE A 120 20.82 -18.01 11.86
CA ILE A 120 21.40 -19.07 11.03
C ILE A 120 20.27 -19.68 10.21
N PHE A 121 20.50 -19.86 8.91
CA PHE A 121 19.55 -20.51 8.02
C PHE A 121 20.29 -21.36 6.99
N ASP A 122 19.73 -22.53 6.67
CA ASP A 122 20.21 -23.39 5.58
C ASP A 122 19.27 -23.27 4.38
N ILE A 123 19.60 -22.36 3.46
CA ILE A 123 18.82 -22.14 2.23
C ILE A 123 19.60 -22.75 1.05
N PRO A 124 19.07 -23.81 0.41
CA PRO A 124 19.72 -24.49 -0.70
C PRO A 124 20.05 -23.56 -1.88
N GLU A 125 21.08 -23.89 -2.66
CA GLU A 125 21.56 -23.05 -3.79
C GLU A 125 20.49 -22.80 -4.86
N LYS A 126 19.57 -23.76 -5.08
CA LYS A 126 18.38 -23.59 -5.93
C LYS A 126 17.54 -22.36 -5.56
N ASN A 127 17.58 -21.95 -4.29
CA ASN A 127 16.86 -20.82 -3.73
C ASN A 127 17.77 -19.60 -3.45
N LYS A 128 18.91 -19.47 -4.15
CA LYS A 128 19.88 -18.37 -3.94
C LYS A 128 19.27 -16.97 -3.97
N LYS A 129 18.21 -16.76 -4.76
CA LYS A 129 17.48 -15.47 -4.80
C LYS A 129 16.81 -15.16 -3.47
N ALA A 130 16.14 -16.14 -2.85
CA ALA A 130 15.51 -15.99 -1.54
C ALA A 130 16.55 -15.73 -0.44
N ARG A 131 17.66 -16.48 -0.46
CA ARG A 131 18.80 -16.27 0.46
C ARG A 131 19.33 -14.84 0.39
N ARG A 132 19.56 -14.32 -0.83
CA ARG A 132 20.04 -12.94 -1.03
C ARG A 132 19.00 -11.90 -0.58
N ALA A 133 17.72 -12.14 -0.85
CA ALA A 133 16.66 -11.24 -0.40
C ALA A 133 16.59 -11.15 1.14
N LEU A 134 16.71 -12.30 1.84
CA LEU A 134 16.76 -12.34 3.31
C LEU A 134 17.97 -11.58 3.86
N ASN A 135 19.17 -11.85 3.32
CA ASN A 135 20.39 -11.14 3.71
C ASN A 135 20.29 -9.63 3.48
N PHE A 136 19.76 -9.20 2.33
CA PHE A 136 19.57 -7.78 2.04
C PHE A 136 18.59 -7.14 3.03
N LYS A 137 17.49 -7.83 3.36
CA LYS A 137 16.51 -7.32 4.31
C LYS A 137 17.07 -7.22 5.73
N LEU A 138 17.81 -8.24 6.20
CA LEU A 138 18.50 -8.20 7.50
C LEU A 138 19.47 -7.01 7.59
N LYS A 139 20.30 -6.82 6.56
CA LYS A 139 21.21 -5.66 6.46
C LYS A 139 20.47 -4.31 6.46
N ASN A 140 19.35 -4.21 5.74
CA ASN A 140 18.53 -2.98 5.72
C ASN A 140 17.88 -2.68 7.08
N MET A 141 17.63 -3.71 7.90
CA MET A 141 17.18 -3.56 9.29
C MET A 141 18.35 -3.39 10.26
N GLU A 142 19.57 -3.32 9.71
CA GLU A 142 20.82 -3.21 10.43
C GLU A 142 21.00 -4.29 11.52
N PHE A 143 20.56 -5.51 11.22
CA PHE A 143 20.89 -6.70 12.01
C PHE A 143 22.34 -7.13 11.79
#